data_AF-A0A524KMR6-F1
#
_entry.id   AF-A0A524KMR6-F1
#
_cell.length_a   1.000
_cell.length_b   1.000
_cell.length_c   1.000
_cell.angle_alpha   90.00
_cell.angle_beta   90.00
_cell.angle_gamma   90.00
#
_symmetry.space_group_name_H-M   'P 1'
#
loop_
_entity.id
_entity.type
_entity.pdbx_description
1 polymer ?
#
loop_
_entity_poly.entity_id
_entity_poly.type
_entity_poly.pdbx_seq_one_letter_code
_entity_poly.pdbx_strand_id
1 'polypeptide(L)'
;MHIQIREGQALPDNAQRRGTIFAVGGREARYENSAVLSQFVSLCGGPKARLTVLSTASREPQRSVARYRVAFSALGVNDLSFFHQDQREDASHPALLAAVENADGVFFTGGSQLKLVSTIGGTPLDSILRERHRRGLHLGGSSAGASALSAVMIARGTGRSTARLSSVRLSPGLGFLSRVIVDQHFRERDRFGRLLAAILCNPSMRGFGLDEDTAFALNASDQVSVVGNGTLTIVDGTHLEATNIDEVPEDSPAAFAGMRMHVLSAGWTYGLLSGRIEKPLLPATTTRLPVDVLVTSGKRGR
;
A
#
# COMPACT_ATOMS: atom_id res chain seq x y z
N MET A 1 -19.12 10.46 -56.96
CA MET A 1 -18.83 11.53 -55.98
C MET A 1 -18.15 10.87 -54.79
N HIS A 2 -16.81 10.86 -54.78
CA HIS A 2 -16.01 10.23 -53.74
C HIS A 2 -16.03 11.06 -52.46
N ILE A 3 -16.48 10.47 -51.36
CA ILE A 3 -16.36 11.07 -50.03
C ILE A 3 -15.05 10.55 -49.43
N GLN A 4 -14.07 11.44 -49.33
CA GLN A 4 -12.82 11.16 -48.64
C GLN A 4 -13.07 10.97 -47.14
N ILE A 5 -12.59 9.84 -46.60
CA ILE A 5 -12.47 9.62 -45.17
C ILE A 5 -11.29 10.45 -44.69
N ARG A 6 -11.55 11.49 -43.90
CA ARG A 6 -10.49 12.17 -43.13
C ARG A 6 -10.11 11.26 -41.97
N GLU A 7 -8.83 10.94 -41.88
CA GLU A 7 -8.21 10.26 -40.75
C GLU A 7 -8.58 10.97 -39.44
N GLY A 8 -9.30 10.23 -38.59
CA GLY A 8 -9.71 10.67 -37.26
C GLY A 8 -8.50 10.72 -36.34
N GLN A 9 -8.32 11.89 -35.73
CA GLN A 9 -7.30 12.21 -34.76
C GLN A 9 -7.16 11.15 -33.65
N ALA A 10 -5.91 10.88 -33.26
CA ALA A 10 -5.62 10.16 -32.03
C ALA A 10 -6.37 10.79 -30.85
N LEU A 11 -7.18 9.97 -30.17
CA LEU A 11 -7.81 10.34 -28.91
C LEU A 11 -6.72 10.79 -27.91
N PRO A 12 -6.88 11.93 -27.22
CA PRO A 12 -5.91 12.33 -26.21
C PRO A 12 -5.82 11.27 -25.11
N ASP A 13 -4.60 10.97 -24.68
CA ASP A 13 -4.18 9.96 -23.71
C ASP A 13 -4.66 10.28 -22.28
N ASN A 14 -5.98 10.35 -22.11
CA ASN A 14 -6.65 10.92 -20.94
C ASN A 14 -6.99 9.87 -19.87
N ALA A 15 -6.40 8.67 -19.97
CA ALA A 15 -6.64 7.56 -19.05
C ALA A 15 -5.82 7.63 -17.75
N GLN A 16 -4.90 8.58 -17.62
CA GLN A 16 -3.91 8.59 -16.53
C GLN A 16 -3.92 9.89 -15.72
N ARG A 17 -5.08 10.25 -15.16
CA ARG A 17 -5.16 11.43 -14.28
C ARG A 17 -5.04 11.14 -12.79
N ARG A 18 -5.28 9.90 -12.34
CA ARG A 18 -5.23 9.56 -10.91
C ARG A 18 -3.80 9.25 -10.46
N GLY A 19 -3.38 9.82 -9.34
CA GLY A 19 -2.09 9.48 -8.74
C GLY A 19 -2.04 8.05 -8.21
N THR A 20 -0.84 7.56 -7.95
CA THR A 20 -0.60 6.23 -7.38
C THR A 20 -0.92 6.22 -5.88
N ILE A 21 -1.52 5.13 -5.39
CA ILE A 21 -1.59 4.82 -3.97
C ILE A 21 -0.43 3.89 -3.60
N PHE A 22 0.37 4.26 -2.60
CA PHE A 22 1.54 3.53 -2.15
C PHE A 22 1.42 3.16 -0.67
N ALA A 23 1.12 1.90 -0.37
CA ALA A 23 0.87 1.44 0.98
C ALA A 23 2.03 0.58 1.48
N VAL A 24 2.58 0.91 2.65
CA VAL A 24 3.75 0.26 3.25
C VAL A 24 3.35 -0.47 4.53
N GLY A 25 3.77 -1.72 4.68
CA GLY A 25 3.44 -2.57 5.83
C GLY A 25 4.07 -2.12 7.16
N GLY A 26 4.97 -1.15 7.13
CA GLY A 26 5.59 -0.53 8.30
C GLY A 26 7.01 -1.03 8.57
N ARG A 27 7.69 -0.34 9.50
CA ARG A 27 9.12 -0.56 9.80
C ARG A 27 10.03 -0.60 8.56
N GLU A 28 9.64 0.13 7.52
CA GLU A 28 10.46 0.26 6.32
C GLU A 28 11.82 0.88 6.62
N ALA A 29 12.81 0.51 5.81
CA ALA A 29 14.13 1.11 5.84
C ALA A 29 14.03 2.64 5.68
N ARG A 30 14.75 3.40 6.51
CA ARG A 30 14.78 4.87 6.51
C ARG A 30 16.20 5.41 6.40
N TYR A 31 16.95 4.82 5.48
CA TYR A 31 18.34 5.17 5.14
C TYR A 31 18.48 5.29 3.62
N GLU A 32 19.63 5.77 3.15
CA GLU A 32 19.91 6.14 1.75
C GLU A 32 19.52 5.09 0.70
N ASN A 33 19.62 3.79 1.04
CA ASN A 33 19.32 2.68 0.12
C ASN A 33 17.97 2.00 0.38
N SER A 34 17.00 2.71 0.96
CA SER A 34 15.66 2.17 1.18
C SER A 34 14.96 1.90 -0.15
N ALA A 35 14.81 0.63 -0.54
CA ALA A 35 14.11 0.25 -1.77
C ALA A 35 12.66 0.75 -1.78
N VAL A 36 11.97 0.65 -0.64
CA VAL A 36 10.57 1.07 -0.49
C VAL A 36 10.40 2.58 -0.65
N LEU A 37 11.18 3.39 0.08
CA LEU A 37 11.04 4.83 0.01
C LEU A 37 11.59 5.39 -1.31
N SER A 38 12.65 4.79 -1.87
CA SER A 38 13.17 5.13 -3.20
C SER A 38 12.10 4.98 -4.28
N GLN A 39 11.30 3.91 -4.22
CA GLN A 39 10.21 3.70 -5.17
C GLN A 39 9.15 4.79 -5.05
N PHE A 40 8.75 5.17 -3.82
CA PHE A 40 7.79 6.26 -3.62
C PHE A 40 8.33 7.60 -4.16
N VAL A 41 9.59 7.93 -3.88
CA VAL A 41 10.25 9.13 -4.39
C VAL A 41 10.30 9.11 -5.92
N SER A 42 10.65 7.98 -6.53
CA SER A 42 10.68 7.83 -7.99
C SER A 42 9.32 8.05 -8.62
N LEU A 43 8.24 7.53 -8.01
CA LEU A 43 6.88 7.76 -8.49
C LEU A 43 6.56 9.26 -8.48
N CYS A 44 6.95 9.97 -7.42
CA CYS A 44 6.65 11.40 -7.24
C CYS A 44 7.52 12.35 -8.09
N GLY A 45 8.40 11.84 -8.96
CA GLY A 45 9.27 12.67 -9.81
C GLY A 45 10.73 12.78 -9.33
N GLY A 46 11.15 11.95 -8.39
CA GLY A 46 12.55 11.85 -7.96
C GLY A 46 13.04 13.09 -7.20
N PRO A 47 14.28 13.55 -7.45
CA PRO A 47 14.86 14.70 -6.74
C PRO A 47 14.11 16.04 -6.88
N LYS A 48 13.24 16.16 -7.90
CA LYS A 48 12.40 17.34 -8.15
C LYS A 48 11.03 17.26 -7.48
N ALA A 49 10.72 16.13 -6.83
CA ALA A 49 9.43 15.94 -6.18
C ALA A 49 9.22 16.94 -5.04
N ARG A 50 8.00 17.47 -4.95
CA ARG A 50 7.52 18.22 -3.79
C ARG A 50 6.75 17.27 -2.89
N LEU A 51 7.37 16.87 -1.78
CA LEU A 51 6.76 15.91 -0.85
C LEU A 51 6.26 16.60 0.41
N THR A 52 5.01 16.34 0.75
CA THR A 52 4.42 16.73 2.04
C THR A 52 4.25 15.50 2.92
N VAL A 53 4.89 15.51 4.10
CA VAL A 53 4.81 14.41 5.07
C VAL A 53 3.89 14.81 6.21
N LEU A 54 2.89 13.96 6.48
CA LEU A 54 1.87 14.18 7.51
C LEU A 54 2.07 13.21 8.68
N SER A 55 2.41 13.74 9.85
CA SER A 55 2.68 12.94 11.06
C SER A 55 1.48 12.82 12.00
N THR A 56 0.26 13.02 11.49
CA THR A 56 -1.01 13.02 12.23
C THR A 56 -1.22 11.78 13.09
N ALA A 57 -0.87 10.60 12.55
CA ALA A 57 -1.03 9.33 13.25
C ALA A 57 -0.06 9.19 14.44
N SER A 58 1.10 9.86 14.40
CA SER A 58 2.20 9.59 15.30
C SER A 58 1.91 10.01 16.74
N ARG A 59 2.38 9.20 17.69
CA ARG A 59 2.46 9.56 19.11
C ARG A 59 3.74 10.31 19.47
N GLU A 60 4.75 10.23 18.59
CA GLU A 60 6.03 10.94 18.71
C GLU A 60 6.25 11.70 17.38
N PRO A 61 5.48 12.77 17.10
CA PRO A 61 5.49 13.41 15.79
C PRO A 61 6.86 14.00 15.44
N GLN A 62 7.56 14.62 16.40
CA GLN A 62 8.89 15.20 16.19
C GLN A 62 9.90 14.12 15.75
N ARG A 63 9.88 12.96 16.42
CA ARG A 63 10.77 11.83 16.10
C ARG A 63 10.45 11.22 14.73
N SER A 64 9.17 11.11 14.40
CA SER A 64 8.73 10.62 13.09
C SER A 64 9.20 11.58 11.98
N VAL A 65 8.93 12.88 12.14
CA VAL A 65 9.37 13.93 11.20
C VAL A 65 10.87 13.90 11.01
N ALA A 66 11.66 13.85 12.09
CA ALA A 66 13.12 13.80 11.98
C ALA A 66 13.61 12.59 11.15
N ARG A 67 13.03 11.40 11.37
CA ARG A 67 13.38 10.19 10.62
C ARG A 67 13.05 10.28 9.14
N TYR A 68 11.85 10.75 8.79
CA TYR A 68 11.46 10.89 7.39
C TYR A 68 12.17 12.03 6.68
N ARG A 69 12.52 13.11 7.39
CA ARG A 69 13.38 14.17 6.86
C ARG A 69 14.72 13.62 6.44
N VAL A 70 15.42 12.92 7.33
CA VAL A 70 16.71 12.28 7.00
C VAL A 70 16.55 11.33 5.82
N ALA A 71 15.55 10.45 5.85
CA ALA A 71 15.35 9.45 4.80
C ALA A 71 15.06 10.05 3.41
N PHE A 72 14.11 10.99 3.30
CA PHE A 72 13.76 11.56 2.00
C PHE A 72 14.84 12.52 1.47
N SER A 73 15.54 13.24 2.35
CA SER A 73 16.69 14.07 1.95
C SER A 73 17.86 13.21 1.46
N ALA A 74 18.14 12.09 2.13
CA ALA A 74 19.10 11.08 1.68
C ALA A 74 18.77 10.51 0.29
N LEU A 75 17.49 10.46 -0.07
CA LEU A 75 17.00 10.05 -1.40
C LEU A 75 17.00 11.20 -2.43
N GLY A 76 17.56 12.36 -2.09
CA GLY A 76 17.74 13.50 -3.00
C GLY A 76 16.52 14.40 -3.13
N VAL A 77 15.48 14.24 -2.31
CA VAL A 77 14.31 15.13 -2.35
C VAL A 77 14.65 16.46 -1.70
N ASN A 78 14.54 17.54 -2.48
CA ASN A 78 14.94 18.88 -2.06
C ASN A 78 13.77 19.71 -1.48
N ASP A 79 12.54 19.45 -1.91
CA ASP A 79 11.35 20.15 -1.43
C ASP A 79 10.54 19.22 -0.50
N LEU A 80 10.76 19.41 0.81
CA LEU A 80 10.13 18.63 1.87
C LEU A 80 9.40 19.52 2.86
N SER A 81 8.07 19.38 2.90
CA SER A 81 7.22 20.01 3.90
C SER A 81 6.73 19.00 4.92
N PHE A 82 6.68 19.39 6.20
CA PHE A 82 6.25 18.51 7.29
C PHE A 82 5.16 19.19 8.09
N PHE A 83 4.05 18.49 8.29
CA PHE A 83 2.97 18.99 9.12
C PHE A 83 2.50 17.94 10.11
N HIS A 84 2.19 18.42 11.31
CA HIS A 84 1.52 17.63 12.33
C HIS A 84 0.17 18.27 12.64
N GLN A 85 -0.89 17.50 12.45
CA GLN A 85 -2.23 17.89 12.90
C GLN A 85 -2.46 17.14 14.21
N ASP A 86 -2.55 17.87 15.31
CA ASP A 86 -2.87 17.28 16.60
C ASP A 86 -4.38 17.24 16.80
N GLN A 87 -5.06 18.32 16.42
CA GLN A 87 -6.51 18.50 16.48
C GLN A 87 -7.12 18.58 15.09
N ARG A 88 -8.44 18.43 15.00
CA ARG A 88 -9.17 18.41 13.72
C ARG A 88 -9.10 19.75 12.99
N GLU A 89 -9.04 20.84 13.74
CA GLU A 89 -8.96 22.21 13.23
C GLU A 89 -7.67 22.44 12.45
N ASP A 90 -6.58 21.77 12.84
CA ASP A 90 -5.28 21.84 12.16
C ASP A 90 -5.34 21.34 10.71
N ALA A 91 -6.31 20.47 10.40
CA ALA A 91 -6.55 19.99 9.04
C ALA A 91 -7.16 21.05 8.10
N SER A 92 -7.36 22.27 8.60
CA SER A 92 -7.77 23.44 7.81
C SER A 92 -6.68 24.52 7.73
N HIS A 93 -5.48 24.25 8.25
CA HIS A 93 -4.41 25.25 8.30
C HIS A 93 -3.99 25.71 6.89
N PRO A 94 -3.99 27.02 6.57
CA PRO A 94 -3.76 27.50 5.20
C PRO A 94 -2.43 27.04 4.59
N ALA A 95 -1.34 27.05 5.36
CA ALA A 95 -0.02 26.62 4.86
C ALA A 95 0.02 25.12 4.50
N LEU A 96 -0.74 24.29 5.22
CA LEU A 96 -0.86 22.86 4.93
C LEU A 96 -1.64 22.65 3.64
N LEU A 97 -2.78 23.34 3.48
CA LEU A 97 -3.60 23.24 2.26
C LEU A 97 -2.80 23.70 1.04
N ALA A 98 -2.05 24.81 1.16
CA ALA A 98 -1.18 25.29 0.10
C ALA A 98 -0.05 24.31 -0.24
N ALA A 99 0.54 23.65 0.76
CA ALA A 99 1.56 22.63 0.54
C ALA A 99 1.00 21.41 -0.21
N VAL A 100 -0.20 20.94 0.15
CA VAL A 100 -0.86 19.80 -0.51
C VAL A 100 -1.33 20.16 -1.93
N GLU A 101 -1.82 21.38 -2.15
CA GLU A 101 -2.19 21.84 -3.49
C GLU A 101 -1.01 21.79 -4.47
N ASN A 102 0.19 22.07 -3.96
CA ASN A 102 1.42 22.08 -4.74
C ASN A 102 2.22 20.78 -4.62
N ALA A 103 1.76 19.77 -3.88
CA ALA A 103 2.52 18.53 -3.73
C ALA A 103 2.43 17.64 -4.98
N ASP A 104 3.51 16.91 -5.22
CA ASP A 104 3.56 15.78 -6.17
C ASP A 104 3.32 14.45 -5.43
N GLY A 105 3.67 14.40 -4.14
CA GLY A 105 3.34 13.29 -3.24
C GLY A 105 3.02 13.74 -1.81
N VAL A 106 2.05 13.07 -1.19
CA VAL A 106 1.78 13.16 0.26
C VAL A 106 2.07 11.83 0.91
N PHE A 107 2.80 11.83 2.03
CA PHE A 107 3.14 10.61 2.77
C PHE A 107 2.62 10.66 4.22
N PHE A 108 1.75 9.71 4.59
CA PHE A 108 1.22 9.55 5.94
C PHE A 108 2.13 8.65 6.79
N THR A 109 2.62 9.14 7.92
CA THR A 109 3.46 8.32 8.81
C THR A 109 2.63 7.32 9.63
N GLY A 110 3.31 6.39 10.30
CA GLY A 110 2.68 5.42 11.20
C GLY A 110 2.21 6.01 12.54
N GLY A 111 1.50 5.19 13.32
CA GLY A 111 0.97 5.53 14.64
C GLY A 111 -0.45 4.99 14.86
N SER A 112 -1.43 5.87 15.08
CA SER A 112 -2.85 5.53 15.22
C SER A 112 -3.63 5.90 13.95
N GLN A 113 -4.12 4.89 13.24
CA GLN A 113 -4.95 5.09 12.05
C GLN A 113 -6.31 5.71 12.38
N LEU A 114 -6.84 5.44 13.58
CA LEU A 114 -8.05 6.11 14.08
C LEU A 114 -7.83 7.62 14.29
N LYS A 115 -6.69 8.01 14.89
CA LYS A 115 -6.35 9.44 15.06
C LYS A 115 -6.28 10.13 13.70
N LEU A 116 -5.55 9.52 12.76
CA LEU A 116 -5.42 10.04 11.41
C LEU A 116 -6.78 10.26 10.72
N VAL A 117 -7.64 9.24 10.72
CA VAL A 117 -8.96 9.34 10.05
C VAL A 117 -9.88 10.34 10.77
N SER A 118 -9.93 10.35 12.11
CA SER A 118 -10.78 11.29 12.85
C SER A 118 -10.34 12.74 12.72
N THR A 119 -9.03 12.97 12.57
CA THR A 119 -8.46 14.31 12.39
C THR A 119 -8.61 14.80 10.95
N ILE A 120 -8.46 13.94 9.93
CA ILE A 120 -8.44 14.36 8.53
C ILE A 120 -9.79 14.17 7.83
N GLY A 121 -10.50 13.07 8.05
CA GLY A 121 -11.67 12.70 7.25
C GLY A 121 -12.76 13.76 7.25
N GLY A 122 -13.27 14.15 6.07
CA GLY A 122 -14.31 15.18 5.93
C GLY A 122 -13.87 16.61 6.27
N THR A 123 -12.58 16.90 6.36
CA THR A 123 -12.02 18.26 6.54
C THR A 123 -11.62 18.87 5.18
N PRO A 124 -11.29 20.17 5.11
CA PRO A 124 -10.69 20.76 3.92
C PRO A 124 -9.44 20.02 3.42
N LEU A 125 -8.61 19.49 4.31
CA LEU A 125 -7.47 18.63 3.94
C LEU A 125 -7.92 17.35 3.20
N ASP A 126 -8.97 16.66 3.66
CA ASP A 126 -9.48 15.47 2.96
C ASP A 126 -10.01 15.85 1.56
N SER A 127 -10.76 16.94 1.46
CA SER A 127 -11.29 17.44 0.19
C SER A 127 -10.18 17.74 -0.83
N ILE A 128 -9.13 18.46 -0.41
CA ILE A 128 -8.02 18.79 -1.31
C ILE A 128 -7.19 17.56 -1.66
N LEU A 129 -6.96 16.62 -0.73
CA LEU A 129 -6.28 15.36 -1.02
C LEU A 129 -7.04 14.56 -2.09
N ARG A 130 -8.37 14.46 -1.99
CA ARG A 130 -9.21 13.77 -2.99
C ARG A 130 -9.15 14.44 -4.36
N GLU A 131 -9.26 15.77 -4.41
CA GLU A 131 -9.20 16.51 -5.67
C GLU A 131 -7.82 16.36 -6.32
N ARG A 132 -6.76 16.62 -5.56
CA ARG A 132 -5.38 16.51 -6.04
C ARG A 132 -5.04 15.09 -6.47
N HIS A 133 -5.49 14.08 -5.74
CA HIS A 133 -5.26 12.68 -6.11
C HIS A 133 -5.94 12.31 -7.44
N ARG A 134 -7.14 12.82 -7.71
CA ARG A 134 -7.80 12.69 -9.03
C ARG A 134 -7.06 13.43 -10.15
N ARG A 135 -6.14 14.34 -9.82
CA ARG A 135 -5.31 15.13 -10.75
C ARG A 135 -3.83 14.75 -10.73
N GLY A 136 -3.47 13.62 -10.10
CA GLY A 136 -2.14 13.03 -10.22
C GLY A 136 -1.35 12.97 -8.92
N LEU A 137 -1.80 13.61 -7.83
CA LEU A 137 -1.10 13.56 -6.54
C LEU A 137 -0.97 12.11 -6.05
N HIS A 138 0.26 11.68 -5.79
CA HIS A 138 0.53 10.37 -5.23
C HIS A 138 0.32 10.38 -3.72
N LEU A 139 -0.30 9.33 -3.19
CA LEU A 139 -0.53 9.20 -1.75
C LEU A 139 0.19 7.96 -1.23
N GLY A 140 1.11 8.17 -0.31
CA GLY A 140 1.86 7.13 0.37
C GLY A 140 1.46 7.02 1.84
N GLY A 141 1.58 5.84 2.44
CA GLY A 141 1.36 5.68 3.88
C GLY A 141 2.08 4.47 4.45
N SER A 142 2.64 4.62 5.66
CA SER A 142 3.29 3.52 6.39
C SER A 142 2.49 3.09 7.62
N SER A 143 2.35 1.77 7.81
CA SER A 143 1.64 1.17 8.93
C SER A 143 0.21 1.76 9.05
N ALA A 144 -0.10 2.50 10.11
CA ALA A 144 -1.37 3.20 10.26
C ALA A 144 -1.76 4.05 9.05
N GLY A 145 -0.80 4.73 8.40
CA GLY A 145 -1.03 5.48 7.18
C GLY A 145 -1.53 4.60 6.03
N ALA A 146 -0.99 3.38 5.89
CA ALA A 146 -1.41 2.42 4.87
C ALA A 146 -2.85 1.93 5.10
N SER A 147 -3.17 1.52 6.35
CA SER A 147 -4.53 1.08 6.70
C SER A 147 -5.56 2.19 6.51
N ALA A 148 -5.21 3.44 6.86
CA ALA A 148 -6.11 4.59 6.74
C ALA A 148 -6.52 4.91 5.30
N LEU A 149 -5.74 4.50 4.29
CA LEU A 149 -6.10 4.72 2.88
C LEU A 149 -7.30 3.86 2.44
N SER A 150 -7.63 2.80 3.17
CA SER A 150 -8.77 1.90 2.87
C SER A 150 -10.12 2.59 3.10
N ALA A 151 -11.15 2.21 2.34
CA ALA A 151 -12.53 2.63 2.63
C ALA A 151 -13.06 1.92 3.88
N VAL A 152 -12.84 0.61 3.96
CA VAL A 152 -13.04 -0.20 5.16
C VAL A 152 -11.67 -0.46 5.78
N MET A 153 -11.46 0.02 6.99
CA MET A 153 -10.18 0.00 7.67
C MET A 153 -10.22 -0.94 8.89
N ILE A 154 -9.18 -1.76 9.05
CA ILE A 154 -8.93 -2.47 10.31
C ILE A 154 -8.42 -1.45 11.34
N ALA A 155 -9.32 -1.01 12.22
CA ALA A 155 -9.04 -0.02 13.24
C ALA A 155 -8.30 -0.62 14.43
N ARG A 156 -8.70 -1.83 14.84
CA ARG A 156 -8.10 -2.60 15.94
C ARG A 156 -8.27 -4.08 15.68
N GLY A 157 -7.57 -4.90 16.44
CA GLY A 157 -7.69 -6.34 16.38
C GLY A 157 -6.48 -7.03 16.99
N THR A 158 -6.62 -8.31 17.30
CA THR A 158 -5.54 -9.14 17.84
C THR A 158 -4.96 -10.02 16.73
N GLY A 159 -3.66 -10.29 16.80
CA GLY A 159 -3.01 -11.24 15.91
C GLY A 159 -3.32 -12.66 16.35
N ARG A 160 -3.95 -13.44 15.47
CA ARG A 160 -4.24 -14.87 15.59
C ARG A 160 -4.36 -15.45 14.18
N SER A 161 -3.97 -16.70 14.00
CA SER A 161 -4.13 -17.43 12.75
C SER A 161 -5.60 -17.76 12.41
N THR A 162 -6.43 -18.03 13.42
CA THR A 162 -7.86 -18.37 13.24
C THR A 162 -8.72 -17.14 13.01
N ALA A 163 -9.60 -17.20 12.01
CA ALA A 163 -10.62 -16.17 11.77
C ALA A 163 -11.71 -16.20 12.84
N ARG A 164 -11.90 -15.07 13.53
CA ARG A 164 -12.95 -14.84 14.53
C ARG A 164 -13.47 -13.42 14.36
N LEU A 165 -14.77 -13.20 14.49
CA LEU A 165 -15.32 -11.84 14.38
C LEU A 165 -14.75 -10.93 15.48
N SER A 166 -14.55 -11.45 16.69
CA SER A 166 -13.92 -10.78 17.83
C SER A 166 -12.47 -10.33 17.57
N SER A 167 -11.78 -10.95 16.59
CA SER A 167 -10.36 -10.68 16.31
C SER A 167 -10.13 -9.34 15.61
N VAL A 168 -11.18 -8.75 15.03
CA VAL A 168 -11.08 -7.55 14.20
C VAL A 168 -12.15 -6.52 14.57
N ARG A 169 -11.74 -5.25 14.59
CA ARG A 169 -12.67 -4.12 14.65
C ARG A 169 -12.47 -3.26 13.42
N LEU A 170 -13.52 -3.16 12.61
CA LEU A 170 -13.55 -2.36 11.40
C LEU A 170 -14.06 -0.94 11.70
N SER A 171 -13.64 0.01 10.87
CA SER A 171 -14.09 1.40 10.90
C SER A 171 -13.94 1.99 9.48
N PRO A 172 -14.68 3.05 9.13
CA PRO A 172 -14.39 3.78 7.90
C PRO A 172 -12.95 4.32 7.93
N GLY A 173 -12.25 4.23 6.80
CA GLY A 173 -10.99 4.95 6.58
C GLY A 173 -11.18 6.17 5.68
N LEU A 174 -10.10 6.65 5.07
CA LEU A 174 -10.14 7.77 4.13
C LEU A 174 -10.70 7.37 2.75
N GLY A 175 -10.76 6.08 2.41
CA GLY A 175 -11.46 5.63 1.21
C GLY A 175 -10.79 5.95 -0.12
N PHE A 176 -9.46 6.05 -0.15
CA PHE A 176 -8.68 6.08 -1.39
C PHE A 176 -8.57 4.70 -2.05
N LEU A 177 -8.66 3.64 -1.25
CA LEU A 177 -8.74 2.26 -1.70
C LEU A 177 -10.16 1.75 -1.44
N SER A 178 -11.01 1.82 -2.46
CA SER A 178 -12.44 1.46 -2.35
C SER A 178 -12.71 -0.05 -2.37
N ARG A 179 -11.75 -0.87 -2.84
CA ARG A 179 -11.89 -2.32 -3.03
C ARG A 179 -10.90 -3.16 -2.23
N VAL A 180 -10.07 -2.51 -1.42
CA VAL A 180 -8.98 -3.15 -0.68
C VAL A 180 -9.08 -2.79 0.80
N ILE A 181 -8.94 -3.80 1.66
CA ILE A 181 -8.72 -3.65 3.09
C ILE A 181 -7.25 -3.94 3.36
N VAL A 182 -6.51 -2.94 3.84
CA VAL A 182 -5.07 -3.09 4.12
C VAL A 182 -4.82 -3.46 5.58
N ASP A 183 -4.12 -4.56 5.78
CA ASP A 183 -3.44 -4.90 7.03
C ASP A 183 -1.92 -4.84 6.87
N GLN A 184 -1.23 -4.47 7.94
CA GLN A 184 0.18 -4.08 7.97
C GLN A 184 0.89 -4.80 9.11
N HIS A 185 2.23 -4.85 9.14
CA HIS A 185 3.01 -5.73 10.03
C HIS A 185 2.46 -7.17 10.02
N PHE A 186 2.10 -7.64 8.83
CA PHE A 186 1.10 -8.69 8.67
C PHE A 186 1.58 -10.02 9.23
N ARG A 187 2.65 -10.59 8.66
CA ARG A 187 3.29 -11.80 9.18
C ARG A 187 3.91 -11.58 10.55
N GLU A 188 4.53 -10.42 10.79
CA GLU A 188 5.25 -10.13 12.03
C GLU A 188 4.36 -10.12 13.28
N ARG A 189 3.04 -9.98 13.09
CA ARG A 189 2.07 -9.92 14.19
C ARG A 189 0.96 -10.96 14.04
N ASP A 190 1.16 -12.00 13.25
CA ASP A 190 0.20 -13.10 13.01
C ASP A 190 -1.21 -12.59 12.67
N ARG A 191 -1.32 -11.70 11.67
CA ARG A 191 -2.56 -10.96 11.37
C ARG A 191 -3.44 -11.64 10.32
N PHE A 192 -3.15 -12.89 9.97
CA PHE A 192 -3.90 -13.61 8.94
C PHE A 192 -5.38 -13.80 9.32
N GLY A 193 -5.67 -14.32 10.52
CA GLY A 193 -7.05 -14.59 10.95
C GLY A 193 -7.93 -13.35 11.04
N ARG A 194 -7.37 -12.22 11.51
CA ARG A 194 -8.14 -10.96 11.57
C ARG A 194 -8.37 -10.33 10.20
N LEU A 195 -7.46 -10.53 9.24
CA LEU A 195 -7.69 -10.10 7.86
C LEU A 195 -8.77 -10.96 7.19
N LEU A 196 -8.75 -12.28 7.42
CA LEU A 196 -9.83 -13.17 6.99
C LEU A 196 -11.17 -12.72 7.57
N ALA A 197 -11.25 -12.49 8.88
CA ALA A 197 -12.47 -11.99 9.52
C ALA A 197 -12.96 -10.67 8.90
N ALA A 198 -12.05 -9.75 8.57
CA ALA A 198 -12.39 -8.51 7.89
C ALA A 198 -13.04 -8.75 6.52
N ILE A 199 -12.53 -9.72 5.75
CA ILE A 199 -13.05 -10.07 4.42
C ILE A 199 -14.35 -10.86 4.50
N LEU A 200 -14.53 -11.72 5.52
CA LEU A 200 -15.81 -12.40 5.74
C LEU A 200 -16.95 -11.39 6.00
N CYS A 201 -16.66 -10.29 6.70
CA CYS A 201 -17.62 -9.19 6.87
C CYS A 201 -17.77 -8.30 5.63
N ASN A 202 -16.86 -8.41 4.64
CA ASN A 202 -16.80 -7.55 3.46
C ASN A 202 -16.43 -8.37 2.22
N PRO A 203 -17.26 -9.34 1.78
CA PRO A 203 -16.89 -10.31 0.75
C PRO A 203 -16.66 -9.68 -0.63
N SER A 204 -17.14 -8.45 -0.88
CA SER A 204 -16.84 -7.72 -2.12
C SER A 204 -15.43 -7.12 -2.17
N MET A 205 -14.66 -7.21 -1.09
CA MET A 205 -13.34 -6.60 -0.94
C MET A 205 -12.22 -7.63 -1.05
N ARG A 206 -11.01 -7.11 -1.30
CA ARG A 206 -9.76 -7.88 -1.22
C ARG A 206 -8.96 -7.47 0.01
N GLY A 207 -8.49 -8.45 0.76
CA GLY A 207 -7.67 -8.25 1.94
C GLY A 207 -6.21 -8.27 1.54
N PHE A 208 -5.49 -7.16 1.79
CA PHE A 208 -4.07 -7.03 1.47
C PHE A 208 -3.28 -7.00 2.78
N GLY A 209 -2.64 -8.12 3.10
CA GLY A 209 -1.72 -8.26 4.21
C GLY A 209 -0.29 -7.92 3.78
N LEU A 210 0.24 -6.81 4.29
CA LEU A 210 1.58 -6.31 4.00
C LEU A 210 2.56 -6.61 5.14
N ASP A 211 3.64 -7.30 4.81
CA ASP A 211 4.76 -7.50 5.73
C ASP A 211 5.54 -6.20 5.98
N GLU A 212 6.33 -6.20 7.06
CA GLU A 212 7.27 -5.10 7.32
C GLU A 212 8.24 -4.91 6.13
N ASP A 213 8.70 -3.67 5.93
CA ASP A 213 9.62 -3.27 4.85
C ASP A 213 9.18 -3.73 3.45
N THR A 214 7.86 -3.76 3.25
CA THR A 214 7.21 -4.14 2.00
C THR A 214 6.10 -3.16 1.68
N ALA A 215 5.90 -2.89 0.40
CA ALA A 215 4.88 -1.99 -0.09
C ALA A 215 4.19 -2.53 -1.33
N PHE A 216 3.00 -2.01 -1.58
CA PHE A 216 2.38 -2.10 -2.90
C PHE A 216 2.14 -0.70 -3.48
N ALA A 217 2.27 -0.59 -4.80
CA ALA A 217 1.86 0.56 -5.59
C ALA A 217 0.63 0.20 -6.42
N LEU A 218 -0.50 0.89 -6.22
CA LEU A 218 -1.70 0.78 -7.05
C LEU A 218 -1.77 1.99 -7.98
N ASN A 219 -1.61 1.77 -9.29
CA ASN A 219 -1.62 2.82 -10.29
C ASN A 219 -3.05 3.12 -10.82
N ALA A 220 -3.15 4.08 -11.73
CA ALA A 220 -4.42 4.49 -12.35
C ALA A 220 -5.10 3.40 -13.21
N SER A 221 -4.35 2.38 -13.63
CA SER A 221 -4.84 1.25 -14.42
C SER A 221 -5.24 0.05 -13.57
N ASP A 222 -5.45 0.27 -12.26
CA ASP A 222 -5.81 -0.76 -11.28
C ASP A 222 -4.78 -1.91 -11.19
N GLN A 223 -3.53 -1.65 -11.56
CA GLN A 223 -2.43 -2.61 -11.41
C GLN A 223 -1.70 -2.36 -10.09
N VAL A 224 -1.56 -3.43 -9.31
CA VAL A 224 -0.80 -3.50 -8.07
C VAL A 224 0.60 -4.03 -8.40
N SER A 225 1.64 -3.33 -7.95
CA SER A 225 3.04 -3.80 -8.03
C SER A 225 3.65 -3.91 -6.63
N VAL A 226 4.34 -5.02 -6.35
CA VAL A 226 4.96 -5.26 -5.03
C VAL A 226 6.42 -4.81 -5.01
N VAL A 227 6.83 -4.17 -3.91
CA VAL A 227 8.16 -3.60 -3.70
C VAL A 227 8.62 -3.91 -2.27
N GLY A 228 9.91 -4.13 -2.06
CA GLY A 228 10.51 -4.34 -0.74
C GLY A 228 10.93 -5.77 -0.47
N ASN A 229 11.09 -6.13 0.81
CA ASN A 229 11.82 -7.32 1.23
C ASN A 229 10.95 -8.50 1.69
N GLY A 230 9.68 -8.25 2.05
CA GLY A 230 8.71 -9.26 2.44
C GLY A 230 7.69 -9.54 1.33
N THR A 231 6.45 -9.82 1.73
CA THR A 231 5.39 -10.20 0.81
C THR A 231 4.12 -9.35 0.95
N LEU A 232 3.37 -9.30 -0.14
CA LEU A 232 1.96 -8.94 -0.15
C LEU A 232 1.13 -10.23 -0.21
N THR A 233 0.41 -10.52 0.87
CA THR A 233 -0.63 -11.56 0.89
C THR A 233 -1.96 -10.96 0.46
N ILE A 234 -2.58 -11.51 -0.57
CA ILE A 234 -3.90 -11.12 -1.07
C ILE A 234 -4.88 -12.24 -0.72
N VAL A 235 -5.95 -11.88 0.00
CA VAL A 235 -7.13 -12.71 0.22
C VAL A 235 -8.27 -12.10 -0.59
N ASP A 236 -8.72 -12.80 -1.64
CA ASP A 236 -9.81 -12.32 -2.49
C ASP A 236 -11.15 -12.90 -2.03
N GLY A 237 -11.94 -12.05 -1.37
CA GLY A 237 -13.29 -12.40 -0.90
C GLY A 237 -14.32 -12.49 -2.02
N THR A 238 -14.04 -11.96 -3.22
CA THR A 238 -15.03 -11.90 -4.32
C THR A 238 -15.39 -13.26 -4.90
N HIS A 239 -14.68 -14.31 -4.48
CA HIS A 239 -14.94 -15.70 -4.82
C HIS A 239 -15.53 -16.52 -3.66
N LEU A 240 -15.85 -15.89 -2.50
CA LEU A 240 -16.42 -16.58 -1.35
C LEU A 240 -17.69 -17.36 -1.73
N GLU A 241 -17.68 -18.67 -1.50
CA GLU A 241 -18.79 -19.57 -1.80
C GLU A 241 -19.71 -19.76 -0.59
N ALA A 242 -19.13 -19.90 0.60
CA ALA A 242 -19.86 -20.10 1.84
C ALA A 242 -19.09 -19.55 3.03
N THR A 243 -19.82 -19.11 4.06
CA THR A 243 -19.31 -18.72 5.37
C THR A 243 -20.42 -18.89 6.41
N ASN A 244 -20.06 -19.15 7.67
CA ASN A 244 -20.99 -19.18 8.81
C ASN A 244 -20.74 -18.03 9.80
N ILE A 245 -20.10 -16.95 9.35
CA ILE A 245 -19.64 -15.83 10.19
C ILE A 245 -20.78 -15.14 10.98
N ASP A 246 -22.02 -15.20 10.50
CA ASP A 246 -23.22 -14.66 11.15
C ASP A 246 -23.96 -15.68 12.03
N GLU A 247 -23.65 -16.97 11.90
CA GLU A 247 -24.28 -18.06 12.65
C GLU A 247 -23.53 -18.41 13.95
N VAL A 248 -22.25 -18.04 14.05
CA VAL A 248 -21.40 -18.39 15.20
C VAL A 248 -21.20 -17.21 16.15
N PRO A 249 -21.01 -17.45 17.46
CA PRO A 249 -20.64 -16.39 18.41
C PRO A 249 -19.37 -15.67 17.98
N GLU A 250 -19.23 -14.37 18.30
CA GLU A 250 -18.13 -13.55 17.78
C GLU A 250 -16.73 -14.11 18.08
N ASP A 251 -16.56 -14.73 19.24
CA ASP A 251 -15.32 -15.36 19.67
C ASP A 251 -15.26 -16.86 19.36
N SER A 252 -16.01 -17.35 18.36
CA SER A 252 -15.91 -18.72 17.82
C SER A 252 -15.17 -18.71 16.47
N PRO A 253 -14.51 -19.82 16.07
CA PRO A 253 -13.91 -19.91 14.75
C PRO A 253 -15.00 -19.80 13.67
N ALA A 254 -14.75 -18.96 12.67
CA ALA A 254 -15.58 -18.89 11.48
C ALA A 254 -15.08 -19.88 10.42
N ALA A 255 -16.00 -20.60 9.80
CA ALA A 255 -15.76 -21.41 8.62
C ALA A 255 -16.01 -20.60 7.35
N PHE A 256 -15.26 -20.88 6.30
CA PHE A 256 -15.45 -20.31 4.97
C PHE A 256 -14.93 -21.24 3.88
N ALA A 257 -15.45 -21.12 2.66
CA ALA A 257 -15.03 -21.88 1.49
C ALA A 257 -14.99 -20.99 0.24
N GLY A 258 -14.13 -21.33 -0.73
CA GLY A 258 -14.09 -20.65 -2.03
C GLY A 258 -13.24 -19.38 -2.13
N MET A 259 -12.52 -18.98 -1.07
CA MET A 259 -11.61 -17.83 -1.17
C MET A 259 -10.35 -18.15 -1.98
N ARG A 260 -9.85 -17.15 -2.73
CA ARG A 260 -8.54 -17.24 -3.39
C ARG A 260 -7.47 -16.53 -2.58
N MET A 261 -6.28 -17.11 -2.54
CA MET A 261 -5.13 -16.50 -1.88
C MET A 261 -3.93 -16.42 -2.82
N HIS A 262 -3.23 -15.30 -2.76
CA HIS A 262 -1.98 -15.08 -3.48
C HIS A 262 -0.94 -14.51 -2.51
N VAL A 263 0.32 -14.91 -2.66
CA VAL A 263 1.44 -14.35 -1.90
C VAL A 263 2.47 -13.89 -2.92
N LEU A 264 2.68 -12.58 -2.99
CA LEU A 264 3.47 -11.93 -4.03
C LEU A 264 4.70 -11.27 -3.40
N SER A 265 5.88 -11.54 -3.97
CA SER A 265 7.13 -10.87 -3.61
C SER A 265 7.42 -9.71 -4.58
N ALA A 266 8.48 -8.95 -4.31
CA ALA A 266 8.87 -7.81 -5.13
C ALA A 266 8.94 -8.14 -6.64
N GLY A 267 8.45 -7.21 -7.46
CA GLY A 267 8.42 -7.32 -8.92
C GLY A 267 7.20 -8.04 -9.50
N TRP A 268 6.43 -8.77 -8.69
CA TRP A 268 5.14 -9.33 -9.14
C TRP A 268 4.07 -8.25 -9.25
N THR A 269 3.14 -8.45 -10.20
CA THR A 269 1.98 -7.58 -10.37
C THR A 269 0.66 -8.33 -10.22
N TYR A 270 -0.38 -7.62 -9.81
CA TYR A 270 -1.75 -8.12 -9.66
C TYR A 270 -2.74 -7.09 -10.22
N GLY A 271 -3.58 -7.48 -11.17
CA GLY A 271 -4.67 -6.64 -11.67
C GLY A 271 -5.85 -6.67 -10.71
N LEU A 272 -6.13 -5.56 -10.03
CA LEU A 272 -7.13 -5.48 -8.97
C LEU A 272 -8.54 -5.87 -9.43
N LEU A 273 -8.89 -5.56 -10.68
CA LEU A 273 -10.19 -5.90 -11.27
C LEU A 273 -10.17 -7.24 -12.01
N SER A 274 -9.07 -7.57 -12.70
CA SER A 274 -8.99 -8.78 -13.52
C SER A 274 -8.60 -10.03 -12.75
N GLY A 275 -8.02 -9.88 -11.56
CA GLY A 275 -7.41 -10.98 -10.80
C GLY A 275 -6.16 -11.57 -11.46
N ARG A 276 -5.67 -10.98 -12.56
CA ARG A 276 -4.52 -11.49 -13.31
C ARG A 276 -3.24 -11.20 -12.55
N ILE A 277 -2.38 -12.21 -12.44
CA ILE A 277 -1.05 -12.11 -11.84
C ILE A 277 -0.01 -12.20 -12.94
N GLU A 278 0.99 -11.33 -12.89
CA GLU A 278 2.13 -11.39 -13.81
C GLU A 278 3.44 -11.46 -13.03
N LYS A 279 4.32 -12.35 -13.51
CA LYS A 279 5.66 -12.50 -12.98
C LYS A 279 6.55 -11.34 -13.43
N PRO A 280 7.53 -10.92 -12.63
CA PRO A 280 8.54 -9.99 -13.09
C PRO A 280 9.27 -10.58 -14.32
N LEU A 281 9.56 -9.71 -15.28
CA LEU A 281 10.51 -10.05 -16.34
C LEU A 281 11.89 -10.15 -15.67
N LEU A 282 12.41 -11.38 -15.54
CA LEU A 282 13.80 -11.57 -15.14
C LEU A 282 14.68 -10.91 -16.22
N PRO A 283 15.73 -10.16 -15.84
CA PRO A 283 16.68 -9.67 -16.82
C PRO A 283 17.24 -10.85 -17.61
N ALA A 284 17.32 -10.71 -18.94
CA ALA A 284 17.86 -11.72 -19.85
C ALA A 284 19.38 -11.82 -19.71
N THR A 285 19.91 -12.13 -18.52
CA THR A 285 21.31 -12.53 -18.31
C THR A 285 21.48 -13.06 -16.90
N THR A 286 21.30 -14.37 -16.74
CA THR A 286 22.10 -15.13 -15.79
C THR A 286 22.63 -16.30 -16.59
N THR A 287 23.78 -16.08 -17.21
CA THR A 287 24.61 -17.15 -17.76
C THR A 287 24.73 -18.18 -16.65
N ARG A 288 24.13 -19.36 -16.85
CA ARG A 288 24.37 -20.50 -15.96
C ARG A 288 25.89 -20.67 -15.93
N LEU A 289 26.50 -20.47 -14.76
CA LEU A 289 27.86 -20.93 -14.56
C LEU A 289 27.82 -22.45 -14.81
N PRO A 290 28.63 -22.98 -15.74
CA PRO A 290 28.69 -24.42 -15.95
C PRO A 290 29.18 -25.06 -14.66
N VAL A 291 28.38 -25.98 -14.13
CA VAL A 291 28.77 -26.84 -13.01
C VAL A 291 29.69 -27.92 -13.58
N ASP A 292 30.95 -27.55 -13.80
CA ASP A 292 32.04 -28.50 -14.05
C ASP A 292 33.16 -28.22 -13.05
N VAL A 293 33.08 -28.82 -11.87
CA VAL A 293 34.25 -28.99 -10.99
C VAL A 293 34.22 -30.39 -10.36
N LEU A 294 34.98 -31.28 -11.01
CA LEU A 294 35.86 -32.33 -10.47
C LEU A 294 35.22 -33.51 -9.71
N VAL A 295 34.88 -34.56 -10.48
CA VAL A 295 35.15 -35.94 -10.05
C VAL A 295 36.63 -36.22 -10.35
N THR A 296 37.51 -36.07 -9.36
CA THR A 296 38.85 -36.68 -9.42
C THR A 296 38.85 -37.95 -8.60
N SER A 297 39.14 -39.02 -9.33
CA SER A 297 39.38 -40.38 -8.91
C SER A 297 40.43 -40.49 -7.79
N GLY A 298 40.02 -40.99 -6.62
CA GLY A 298 40.93 -41.54 -5.62
C GLY A 298 40.89 -43.07 -5.64
N LYS A 299 41.75 -43.72 -6.42
CA LYS A 299 42.08 -45.15 -6.25
C LYS A 299 43.60 -45.37 -6.32
N ARG A 300 44.10 -45.88 -5.19
CA ARG A 300 45.26 -46.77 -4.96
C ARG A 300 46.69 -46.20 -4.94
N GLY A 301 47.33 -46.35 -3.78
CA GLY A 301 48.44 -47.30 -3.65
C GLY A 301 49.68 -46.82 -2.90
N ARG A 302 49.80 -47.15 -1.61
CA ARG A 302 50.74 -48.13 -1.03
C ARG A 302 50.46 -48.28 0.46
#